data_AF-A0A1D2QL17-F1
#
_entry.id   AF-A0A1D2QL17-F1
#
_cell.length_a   1.000
_cell.length_b   1.000
_cell.length_c   1.000
_cell.angle_alpha   90.00
_cell.angle_beta   90.00
_cell.angle_gamma   90.00
#
_symmetry.space_group_name_H-M   'P 1'
#
loop_
_entity.id
_entity.type
_entity.pdbx_description
1 polymer ?
#
loop_
_entity_poly.entity_id
_entity_poly.type
_entity_poly.pdbx_seq_one_letter_code
_entity_poly.pdbx_strand_id
1 'polypeptide(L)'
;MIEISNIALATTMNSKLFKAPGYEKHIEDIWYHSLATAFWSKEIARTLRFNVEAAFLCGLLHSIGKVVILQTVADFRSSNESIMDEYDLQQLFNQYESPVSEIVANQWGLPDIVSETMTYYKHFNSAPTAAETAATVLFGSQIADHMIDSENFPLDVLIQSPALELVNLYPDEVDELLNKTDVVKSGVRALSI
;
A
#
# COMPACT_ATOMS: atom_id res chain seq x y z
N MET A 1 8.73 -8.19 20.26
CA MET A 1 8.69 -6.75 20.63
C MET A 1 8.34 -5.83 19.44
N ILE A 2 8.31 -6.33 18.19
CA ILE A 2 8.17 -5.52 16.96
C ILE A 2 6.70 -5.31 16.55
N GLU A 3 5.79 -6.22 16.91
CA GLU A 3 4.35 -6.09 16.59
C GLU A 3 3.69 -4.84 17.23
N ILE A 4 4.17 -4.42 18.41
CA ILE A 4 3.70 -3.20 19.08
C ILE A 4 4.11 -1.96 18.29
N SER A 5 5.30 -1.93 17.69
CA SER A 5 5.79 -0.77 16.93
C SER A 5 4.99 -0.53 15.66
N ASN A 6 4.67 -1.60 14.91
CA ASN A 6 3.86 -1.51 13.70
C ASN A 6 2.42 -1.09 14.00
N ILE A 7 1.83 -1.63 15.08
CA ILE A 7 0.50 -1.22 15.54
C ILE A 7 0.53 0.23 16.03
N ALA A 8 1.54 0.63 16.80
CA ALA A 8 1.69 2.00 17.27
C ALA A 8 1.80 2.96 16.09
N LEU A 9 2.61 2.64 15.08
CA LEU A 9 2.77 3.45 13.87
C LEU A 9 1.47 3.53 13.04
N ALA A 10 0.76 2.42 12.85
CA ALA A 10 -0.54 2.43 12.18
C ALA A 10 -1.59 3.24 12.96
N THR A 11 -1.56 3.16 14.29
CA THR A 11 -2.51 3.88 15.15
C THR A 11 -2.20 5.37 15.19
N THR A 12 -0.92 5.76 15.22
CA THR A 12 -0.51 7.16 15.17
C THR A 12 -0.79 7.74 13.78
N MET A 13 -0.47 7.02 12.71
CA MET A 13 -0.63 7.47 11.32
C MET A 13 -2.03 7.24 10.73
N ASN A 14 -3.11 7.55 11.45
CA ASN A 14 -4.45 7.38 10.86
C ASN A 14 -4.81 8.49 9.84
N SER A 15 -5.87 8.26 9.05
CA SER A 15 -6.37 9.20 8.04
C SER A 15 -6.62 10.62 8.57
N LYS A 16 -6.98 10.77 9.86
CA LYS A 16 -7.28 12.06 10.49
C LYS A 16 -6.03 12.93 10.70
N LEU A 17 -4.82 12.36 10.60
CA LEU A 17 -3.58 13.14 10.58
C LEU A 17 -3.41 13.93 9.28
N PHE A 18 -3.95 13.42 8.17
CA PHE A 18 -3.75 14.00 6.86
C PHE A 18 -4.91 14.92 6.51
N LYS A 19 -4.64 16.23 6.54
CA LYS A 19 -5.62 17.25 6.16
C LYS A 19 -5.45 17.57 4.69
N ALA A 20 -6.43 17.18 3.88
CA ALA A 20 -6.55 17.55 2.48
C ALA A 20 -8.01 17.96 2.22
N PRO A 21 -8.40 19.23 2.50
CA PRO A 21 -9.77 19.68 2.34
C PRO A 21 -10.37 19.35 0.97
N GLY A 22 -11.51 18.68 0.93
CA GLY A 22 -12.18 18.23 -0.29
C GLY A 22 -11.64 16.93 -0.89
N TYR A 23 -10.64 16.29 -0.28
CA TYR A 23 -10.11 14.98 -0.66
C TYR A 23 -10.18 13.97 0.50
N GLU A 24 -11.01 14.23 1.50
CA GLU A 24 -11.11 13.40 2.70
C GLU A 24 -11.44 11.94 2.36
N LYS A 25 -12.36 11.73 1.42
CA LYS A 25 -12.71 10.39 0.96
C LYS A 25 -11.53 9.69 0.28
N HIS A 26 -10.79 10.38 -0.59
CA HIS A 26 -9.59 9.79 -1.20
C HIS A 26 -8.55 9.40 -0.16
N ILE A 27 -8.36 10.23 0.88
CA ILE A 27 -7.45 9.91 2.00
C ILE A 27 -7.93 8.67 2.77
N GLU A 28 -9.23 8.56 3.05
CA GLU A 28 -9.82 7.39 3.70
C GLU A 28 -9.66 6.12 2.85
N ASP A 29 -9.93 6.20 1.55
CA ASP A 29 -9.83 5.09 0.60
C ASP A 29 -8.37 4.62 0.45
N ILE A 30 -7.41 5.57 0.30
CA ILE A 30 -5.97 5.27 0.27
C ILE A 30 -5.53 4.62 1.57
N TRP A 31 -5.97 5.14 2.72
CA TRP A 31 -5.58 4.58 4.02
C TRP A 31 -6.12 3.17 4.23
N TYR A 32 -7.38 2.94 3.87
CA TYR A 32 -8.00 1.62 3.93
C TYR A 32 -7.26 0.61 3.05
N HIS A 33 -6.92 1.01 1.82
CA HIS A 33 -6.15 0.19 0.89
C HIS A 33 -4.73 -0.09 1.41
N SER A 34 -4.03 0.91 1.95
CA SER A 34 -2.73 0.73 2.60
C SER A 34 -2.77 -0.27 3.75
N LEU A 35 -3.79 -0.20 4.62
CA LEU A 35 -3.97 -1.18 5.70
C LEU A 35 -4.22 -2.59 5.16
N ALA A 36 -5.11 -2.72 4.17
CA ALA A 36 -5.36 -4.01 3.52
C ALA A 36 -4.08 -4.59 2.91
N THR A 37 -3.31 -3.75 2.21
CA THR A 37 -2.02 -4.11 1.61
C THR A 37 -1.01 -4.55 2.66
N ALA A 38 -0.94 -3.87 3.81
CA ALA A 38 -0.08 -4.23 4.93
C ALA A 38 -0.39 -5.64 5.47
N PHE A 39 -1.68 -5.93 5.71
CA PHE A 39 -2.11 -7.24 6.19
C PHE A 39 -1.90 -8.35 5.15
N TRP A 40 -2.21 -8.10 3.87
CA TRP A 40 -1.94 -9.07 2.82
C TRP A 40 -0.45 -9.33 2.63
N SER A 41 0.38 -8.30 2.64
CA SER A 41 1.84 -8.42 2.59
C SER A 41 2.37 -9.23 3.78
N LYS A 42 1.80 -9.07 4.98
CA LYS A 42 2.12 -9.88 6.17
C LYS A 42 1.75 -11.36 5.97
N GLU A 43 0.59 -11.65 5.36
CA GLU A 43 0.17 -13.03 5.08
C GLU A 43 1.03 -13.70 4.01
N ILE A 44 1.36 -12.99 2.93
CA ILE A 44 2.27 -13.46 1.88
C ILE A 44 3.66 -13.74 2.48
N ALA A 45 4.21 -12.79 3.24
CA ALA A 45 5.51 -12.96 3.87
C ALA A 45 5.55 -14.15 4.84
N ARG A 46 4.44 -14.45 5.51
CA ARG A 46 4.31 -15.63 6.37
C ARG A 46 4.37 -16.92 5.57
N THR A 47 3.66 -16.99 4.45
CA THR A 47 3.70 -18.15 3.54
C THR A 47 5.13 -18.38 3.01
N LEU A 48 5.80 -17.29 2.62
CA LEU A 48 7.15 -17.30 2.05
C LEU A 48 8.29 -17.37 3.08
N ARG A 49 7.95 -17.32 4.37
CA ARG A 49 8.88 -17.41 5.52
C ARG A 49 9.98 -16.35 5.52
N PHE A 50 9.67 -15.12 5.09
CA PHE A 50 10.56 -13.97 5.27
C PHE A 50 9.99 -12.95 6.27
N ASN A 51 10.65 -11.80 6.41
CA ASN A 51 10.36 -10.81 7.44
C ASN A 51 8.94 -10.21 7.33
N VAL A 52 8.01 -10.74 8.13
CA VAL A 52 6.59 -10.35 8.13
C VAL A 52 6.37 -8.92 8.63
N GLU A 53 7.24 -8.44 9.52
CA GLU A 53 7.13 -7.09 10.08
C GLU A 53 7.57 -6.03 9.06
N ALA A 54 8.64 -6.30 8.30
CA ALA A 54 9.07 -5.45 7.20
C ALA A 54 8.01 -5.43 6.10
N ALA A 55 7.47 -6.58 5.70
CA ALA A 55 6.41 -6.66 4.69
C ALA A 55 5.15 -5.87 5.10
N PHE A 56 4.72 -6.00 6.36
CA PHE A 56 3.60 -5.21 6.89
C PHE A 56 3.89 -3.71 6.83
N LEU A 57 5.05 -3.28 7.31
CA LEU A 57 5.41 -1.85 7.34
C LEU A 57 5.52 -1.27 5.92
N CYS A 58 6.17 -1.98 5.01
CA CYS A 58 6.26 -1.57 3.62
C CYS A 58 4.87 -1.49 2.96
N GLY A 59 4.01 -2.49 3.20
CA GLY A 59 2.65 -2.48 2.69
C GLY A 59 1.80 -1.34 3.25
N LEU A 60 2.00 -0.95 4.52
CA LEU A 60 1.30 0.18 5.12
C LEU A 60 1.71 1.52 4.49
N LEU A 61 3.00 1.67 4.20
CA LEU A 61 3.58 2.94 3.75
C LEU A 61 3.66 3.09 2.23
N HIS A 62 3.39 2.03 1.46
CA HIS A 62 3.61 2.00 0.01
C HIS A 62 2.94 3.16 -0.74
N SER A 63 1.72 3.55 -0.35
CA SER A 63 0.92 4.60 -0.99
C SER A 63 1.00 5.98 -0.31
N ILE A 64 1.95 6.21 0.62
CA ILE A 64 2.03 7.50 1.35
C ILE A 64 2.26 8.70 0.41
N GLY A 65 2.92 8.49 -0.73
CA GLY A 65 3.12 9.51 -1.75
C GLY A 65 1.80 10.09 -2.27
N LYS A 66 0.76 9.26 -2.43
CA LYS A 66 -0.57 9.72 -2.87
C LYS A 66 -1.20 10.68 -1.86
N VAL A 67 -1.06 10.37 -0.56
CA VAL A 67 -1.56 11.22 0.52
C VAL A 67 -0.89 12.60 0.49
N VAL A 68 0.43 12.63 0.38
CA VAL A 68 1.19 13.90 0.31
C VAL A 68 0.85 14.70 -0.95
N ILE A 69 0.64 14.02 -2.09
CA ILE A 69 0.17 14.67 -3.33
C ILE A 69 -1.20 15.33 -3.09
N LEU A 70 -2.16 14.63 -2.49
CA LEU A 70 -3.49 15.19 -2.21
C LEU A 70 -3.45 16.38 -1.26
N GLN A 71 -2.63 16.31 -0.21
CA GLN A 71 -2.41 17.46 0.68
C GLN A 71 -1.83 18.65 -0.07
N THR A 72 -0.83 18.40 -0.92
CA THR A 72 -0.21 19.44 -1.75
C THR A 72 -1.23 20.07 -2.69
N VAL A 73 -2.04 19.26 -3.39
CA VAL A 73 -3.12 19.77 -4.25
C VAL A 73 -4.12 20.60 -3.44
N ALA A 74 -4.52 20.15 -2.26
CA ALA A 74 -5.44 20.89 -1.40
C ALA A 74 -4.86 22.22 -0.90
N ASP A 75 -3.56 22.26 -0.58
CA ASP A 75 -2.86 23.48 -0.11
C ASP A 75 -2.72 24.54 -1.20
N PHE A 76 -2.53 24.13 -2.45
CA PHE A 76 -2.46 25.03 -3.60
C PHE A 76 -3.82 25.44 -4.14
N ARG A 77 -4.89 24.73 -3.78
CA ARG A 77 -6.24 25.01 -4.26
C ARG A 77 -6.83 26.23 -3.57
N SER A 78 -7.37 27.17 -4.35
CA SER A 78 -8.17 28.26 -3.80
C SER A 78 -9.52 27.74 -3.28
N SER A 79 -10.11 28.37 -2.26
CA SER A 79 -11.38 27.88 -1.66
C SER A 79 -12.57 27.79 -2.62
N ASN A 80 -12.50 28.43 -3.80
CA ASN A 80 -13.54 28.45 -4.82
C ASN A 80 -13.24 27.56 -6.04
N GLU A 81 -12.08 26.90 -6.08
CA GLU A 81 -11.72 25.99 -7.17
C GLU A 81 -12.39 24.63 -6.97
N SER A 82 -12.84 24.02 -8.06
CA SER A 82 -13.38 22.67 -8.03
C SER A 82 -12.30 21.65 -7.66
N ILE A 83 -12.73 20.54 -7.06
CA ILE A 83 -11.88 19.37 -6.88
C ILE A 83 -11.41 18.90 -8.26
N MET A 84 -10.11 18.59 -8.36
CA MET A 84 -9.51 17.97 -9.54
C MET A 84 -10.26 16.67 -9.88
N ASP A 85 -10.53 16.44 -11.17
CA ASP A 85 -11.18 15.20 -11.57
C ASP A 85 -10.28 13.97 -11.37
N GLU A 86 -10.90 12.80 -11.38
CA GLU A 86 -10.22 11.54 -11.08
C GLU A 86 -9.13 11.19 -12.11
N TYR A 87 -9.29 11.61 -13.37
CA TYR A 87 -8.30 11.34 -14.41
C TYR A 87 -7.02 12.14 -14.13
N ASP A 88 -7.14 13.43 -13.87
CA ASP A 88 -5.99 14.29 -13.57
C ASP A 88 -5.29 13.88 -12.26
N LEU A 89 -6.05 13.48 -11.23
CA LEU A 89 -5.48 12.93 -9.99
C LEU A 89 -4.70 11.65 -10.24
N GLN A 90 -5.25 10.73 -11.05
CA GLN A 90 -4.57 9.48 -11.38
C GLN A 90 -3.27 9.75 -12.15
N GLN A 91 -3.24 10.75 -13.03
CA GLN A 91 -2.02 11.15 -13.74
C GLN A 91 -0.95 11.68 -12.77
N LEU A 92 -1.35 12.48 -11.77
CA LEU A 92 -0.42 12.92 -10.72
C LEU A 92 0.12 11.74 -9.91
N PHE A 93 -0.73 10.79 -9.49
CA PHE A 93 -0.27 9.61 -8.76
C PHE A 93 0.68 8.76 -9.59
N ASN A 94 0.37 8.51 -10.86
CA ASN A 94 1.23 7.73 -11.75
C ASN A 94 2.62 8.37 -11.93
N GLN A 95 2.67 9.69 -12.01
CA GLN A 95 3.92 10.41 -12.24
C GLN A 95 4.73 10.65 -10.97
N TYR A 96 4.06 10.89 -9.83
CA TYR A 96 4.71 11.46 -8.65
C TYR A 96 4.63 10.59 -7.38
N GLU A 97 3.84 9.52 -7.33
CA GLU A 97 3.72 8.70 -6.11
C GLU A 97 5.07 8.17 -5.63
N SER A 98 5.82 7.50 -6.51
CA SER A 98 7.13 6.92 -6.19
C SER A 98 8.17 7.97 -5.73
N PRO A 99 8.43 9.05 -6.49
CA PRO A 99 9.41 10.06 -6.05
C PRO A 99 8.97 10.80 -4.78
N VAL A 100 7.67 11.02 -4.57
CA VAL A 100 7.18 11.62 -3.31
C VAL A 100 7.34 10.65 -2.14
N SER A 101 7.03 9.36 -2.33
CA SER A 101 7.25 8.33 -1.31
C SER A 101 8.73 8.24 -0.91
N GLU A 102 9.66 8.35 -1.86
CA GLU A 102 11.11 8.38 -1.60
C GLU A 102 11.50 9.58 -0.72
N ILE A 103 10.98 10.78 -1.04
CA ILE A 103 11.21 12.00 -0.23
C ILE A 103 10.71 11.79 1.20
N VAL A 104 9.51 11.22 1.38
CA VAL A 104 8.94 10.91 2.70
C VAL A 104 9.83 9.93 3.47
N ALA A 105 10.26 8.85 2.82
CA ALA A 105 11.10 7.83 3.45
C ALA A 105 12.44 8.41 3.94
N ASN A 106 13.06 9.26 3.11
CA ASN A 106 14.31 9.96 3.47
C ASN A 106 14.10 10.94 4.63
N GLN A 107 13.01 11.73 4.60
CA GLN A 107 12.70 12.70 5.64
C GLN A 107 12.42 12.04 7.00
N TRP A 108 11.84 10.85 7.00
CA TRP A 108 11.55 10.09 8.22
C TRP A 108 12.71 9.21 8.68
N GLY A 109 13.80 9.12 7.92
CA GLY A 109 14.93 8.26 8.22
C GLY A 109 14.55 6.77 8.24
N LEU A 110 13.66 6.36 7.33
CA LEU A 110 13.23 4.97 7.25
C LEU A 110 14.39 4.06 6.79
N PRO A 111 14.42 2.79 7.22
CA PRO A 111 15.41 1.83 6.77
C PRO A 111 15.40 1.65 5.24
N ASP A 112 16.56 1.35 4.65
CA ASP A 112 16.73 1.20 3.20
C ASP A 112 15.71 0.25 2.57
N ILE A 113 15.45 -0.91 3.21
CA ILE A 113 14.45 -1.89 2.74
C ILE A 113 13.06 -1.26 2.57
N VAL A 114 12.67 -0.34 3.46
CA VAL A 114 11.35 0.33 3.43
C VAL A 114 11.33 1.40 2.36
N SER A 115 12.35 2.26 2.34
CA SER A 115 12.51 3.31 1.33
C SER A 115 12.53 2.72 -0.08
N GLU A 116 13.36 1.71 -0.29
CA GLU A 116 13.50 1.03 -1.57
C GLU A 116 12.20 0.33 -1.98
N THR A 117 11.52 -0.35 -1.07
CA THR A 117 10.23 -0.98 -1.38
C THR A 117 9.20 0.07 -1.80
N MET A 118 9.06 1.17 -1.06
CA MET A 118 8.11 2.24 -1.39
C MET A 118 8.38 2.86 -2.76
N THR A 119 9.65 3.02 -3.13
CA THR A 119 10.06 3.58 -4.42
C THR A 119 9.80 2.59 -5.57
N TYR A 120 10.10 1.30 -5.37
CA TYR A 120 10.19 0.33 -6.46
C TYR A 120 9.08 -0.72 -6.50
N TYR A 121 8.09 -0.77 -5.60
CA TYR A 121 7.12 -1.89 -5.59
C TYR A 121 6.43 -2.15 -6.94
N LYS A 122 6.04 -1.11 -7.70
CA LYS A 122 5.44 -1.26 -9.04
C LYS A 122 6.44 -1.75 -10.11
N HIS A 123 7.74 -1.59 -9.87
CA HIS A 123 8.84 -1.97 -10.74
C HIS A 123 9.87 -2.78 -9.94
N PHE A 124 9.39 -3.78 -9.19
CA PHE A 124 10.19 -4.47 -8.16
C PHE A 124 11.50 -5.07 -8.67
N ASN A 125 11.58 -5.44 -9.96
CA ASN A 125 12.81 -5.93 -10.60
C ASN A 125 13.92 -4.87 -10.69
N SER A 126 13.60 -3.59 -10.51
CA SER A 126 14.56 -2.48 -10.47
C SER A 126 15.02 -2.15 -9.05
N ALA A 127 14.47 -2.81 -8.03
CA ALA A 127 14.87 -2.63 -6.64
C ALA A 127 16.28 -3.23 -6.41
N PRO A 128 17.29 -2.44 -6.01
CA PRO A 128 18.65 -2.91 -5.77
C PRO A 128 18.82 -4.11 -4.83
N THR A 129 18.08 -4.15 -3.72
CA THR A 129 18.21 -5.14 -2.63
C THR A 129 16.88 -5.67 -2.11
N ALA A 130 15.76 -5.00 -2.40
CA ALA A 130 14.45 -5.24 -1.81
C ALA A 130 13.44 -5.87 -2.78
N ALA A 131 13.88 -6.42 -3.92
CA ALA A 131 13.00 -6.92 -4.98
C ALA A 131 11.91 -7.90 -4.50
N GLU A 132 12.26 -8.84 -3.61
CA GLU A 132 11.29 -9.80 -3.04
C GLU A 132 10.24 -9.11 -2.15
N THR A 133 10.66 -8.13 -1.34
CA THR A 133 9.74 -7.36 -0.48
C THR A 133 8.87 -6.44 -1.33
N ALA A 134 9.43 -5.82 -2.36
CA ALA A 134 8.75 -4.99 -3.34
C ALA A 134 7.70 -5.78 -4.13
N ALA A 135 8.03 -6.98 -4.62
CA ALA A 135 7.06 -7.86 -5.28
C ALA A 135 5.98 -8.35 -4.31
N THR A 136 6.33 -8.63 -3.05
CA THR A 136 5.34 -8.97 -2.02
C THR A 136 4.35 -7.83 -1.77
N VAL A 137 4.82 -6.59 -1.71
CA VAL A 137 3.95 -5.42 -1.53
C VAL A 137 3.09 -5.17 -2.76
N LEU A 138 3.64 -5.32 -3.97
CA LEU A 138 2.85 -5.24 -5.19
C LEU A 138 1.74 -6.29 -5.21
N PHE A 139 2.06 -7.55 -4.91
CA PHE A 139 1.06 -8.60 -4.88
C PHE A 139 0.04 -8.37 -3.76
N GLY A 140 0.49 -7.98 -2.56
CA GLY A 140 -0.39 -7.62 -1.45
C GLY A 140 -1.35 -6.47 -1.80
N SER A 141 -0.90 -5.48 -2.57
CA SER A 141 -1.72 -4.39 -3.10
C SER A 141 -2.79 -4.91 -4.05
N GLN A 142 -2.44 -5.82 -4.95
CA GLN A 142 -3.39 -6.40 -5.90
C GLN A 142 -4.42 -7.30 -5.22
N ILE A 143 -4.04 -8.06 -4.19
CA ILE A 143 -5.01 -8.81 -3.37
C ILE A 143 -5.92 -7.83 -2.61
N ALA A 144 -5.39 -6.70 -2.12
CA ALA A 144 -6.21 -5.66 -1.50
C ALA A 144 -7.25 -5.07 -2.49
N ASP A 145 -6.83 -4.79 -3.73
CA ASP A 145 -7.73 -4.35 -4.81
C ASP A 145 -8.84 -5.38 -5.06
N HIS A 146 -8.48 -6.66 -5.22
CA HIS A 146 -9.44 -7.76 -5.37
C HIS A 146 -10.41 -7.88 -4.17
N MET A 147 -9.90 -7.72 -2.95
CA MET A 147 -10.70 -7.79 -1.73
C MET A 147 -11.73 -6.65 -1.62
N ILE A 148 -11.37 -5.46 -2.13
CA ILE A 148 -12.18 -4.25 -2.09
C ILE A 148 -13.22 -4.24 -3.21
N ASP A 149 -12.78 -4.59 -4.42
CA ASP A 149 -13.57 -4.49 -5.64
C ASP A 149 -13.26 -5.67 -6.58
N SER A 150 -13.80 -6.84 -6.24
CA SER A 150 -13.62 -8.06 -7.01
C SER A 150 -14.26 -8.01 -8.41
N GLU A 151 -15.16 -7.05 -8.67
CA GLU A 151 -15.78 -6.87 -9.99
C GLU A 151 -14.76 -6.27 -10.97
N ASN A 152 -14.03 -5.24 -10.56
CA ASN A 152 -13.01 -4.60 -11.39
C ASN A 152 -11.63 -5.28 -11.31
N PHE A 153 -11.35 -5.99 -10.21
CA PHE A 153 -10.11 -6.74 -10.01
C PHE A 153 -10.39 -8.24 -9.81
N PRO A 154 -10.83 -8.97 -10.84
CA PRO A 154 -11.18 -10.38 -10.72
C PRO A 154 -9.94 -11.29 -10.51
N LEU A 155 -10.20 -12.52 -10.04
CA LEU A 155 -9.15 -13.49 -9.69
C LEU A 155 -8.24 -13.85 -10.88
N ASP A 156 -8.80 -13.92 -12.09
CA ASP A 156 -8.05 -14.24 -13.31
C ASP A 156 -7.00 -13.18 -13.65
N VAL A 157 -7.23 -11.91 -13.28
CA VAL A 157 -6.23 -10.83 -13.38
C VAL A 157 -5.19 -10.97 -12.27
N LEU A 158 -5.61 -11.29 -11.04
CA LEU A 158 -4.72 -11.42 -9.88
C LEU A 158 -3.67 -12.53 -10.09
N ILE A 159 -4.08 -13.70 -10.59
CA ILE A 159 -3.17 -14.84 -10.86
C ILE A 159 -2.21 -14.61 -12.03
N GLN A 160 -2.40 -13.52 -12.79
CA GLN A 160 -1.48 -13.10 -13.86
C GLN A 160 -0.45 -12.07 -13.38
N SER A 161 -0.43 -11.76 -12.08
CA SER A 161 0.51 -10.77 -11.54
C SER A 161 1.97 -11.19 -11.81
N PRO A 162 2.81 -10.29 -12.36
CA PRO A 162 4.23 -10.58 -12.55
C PRO A 162 4.98 -10.78 -11.23
N ALA A 163 4.43 -10.31 -10.10
CA ALA A 163 5.04 -10.53 -8.79
C ALA A 163 5.08 -12.01 -8.40
N LEU A 164 4.10 -12.81 -8.85
CA LEU A 164 3.96 -14.24 -8.50
C LEU A 164 5.18 -15.06 -8.91
N GLU A 165 5.81 -14.74 -10.04
CA GLU A 165 7.02 -15.41 -10.51
C GLU A 165 8.20 -15.17 -9.55
N LEU A 166 8.41 -13.92 -9.12
CA LEU A 166 9.52 -13.59 -8.22
C LEU A 166 9.28 -14.14 -6.82
N VAL A 167 8.06 -14.02 -6.30
CA VAL A 167 7.73 -14.51 -4.94
C VAL A 167 7.48 -16.02 -4.91
N ASN A 168 7.52 -16.70 -6.06
CA ASN A 168 7.33 -18.14 -6.24
C ASN A 168 6.05 -18.66 -5.55
N LEU A 169 4.92 -17.99 -5.79
CA LEU A 169 3.59 -18.42 -5.34
C LEU A 169 2.83 -19.07 -6.49
N TYR A 170 2.34 -20.29 -6.26
CA TYR A 170 1.51 -21.02 -7.22
C TYR A 170 0.02 -20.70 -7.04
N PRO A 171 -0.84 -20.94 -8.06
CA PRO A 171 -2.26 -20.60 -8.01
C PRO A 171 -3.01 -21.21 -6.81
N ASP A 172 -2.68 -22.44 -6.40
CA ASP A 172 -3.27 -23.09 -5.22
C ASP A 172 -2.88 -22.38 -3.91
N GLU A 173 -1.65 -21.87 -3.81
CA GLU A 173 -1.23 -21.05 -2.66
C GLU A 173 -1.92 -19.68 -2.64
N VAL A 174 -2.25 -19.12 -3.82
CA VAL A 174 -3.06 -17.90 -3.92
C VAL A 174 -4.48 -18.15 -3.42
N ASP A 175 -5.09 -19.27 -3.79
CA ASP A 175 -6.41 -19.68 -3.27
C ASP A 175 -6.37 -19.85 -1.73
N GLU A 176 -5.32 -20.48 -1.20
CA GLU A 176 -5.10 -20.58 0.25
C GLU A 176 -4.94 -19.22 0.94
N LEU A 177 -4.27 -18.27 0.31
CA LEU A 177 -4.18 -16.90 0.81
C LEU A 177 -5.55 -16.23 0.84
N LEU A 178 -6.35 -16.36 -0.23
CA LEU A 178 -7.67 -15.73 -0.32
C LEU A 178 -8.65 -16.26 0.74
N ASN A 179 -8.48 -17.49 1.22
CA ASN A 179 -9.23 -18.03 2.37
C ASN A 179 -9.01 -17.23 3.68
N LYS A 180 -7.99 -16.38 3.74
CA LYS A 180 -7.70 -15.49 4.90
C LYS A 180 -8.39 -14.13 4.82
N THR A 181 -9.25 -13.89 3.82
CA THR A 181 -9.92 -12.60 3.62
C THR A 181 -10.61 -12.07 4.88
N ASP A 182 -11.30 -12.93 5.63
CA ASP A 182 -12.00 -12.50 6.86
C ASP A 182 -11.04 -12.09 7.99
N VAL A 183 -9.88 -12.75 8.08
CA VAL A 183 -8.81 -12.40 9.03
C VAL A 183 -8.25 -11.03 8.68
N VAL A 184 -7.97 -10.78 7.40
CA VAL A 184 -7.47 -9.48 6.92
C VAL A 184 -8.48 -8.38 7.14
N LYS A 185 -9.76 -8.57 6.78
CA LYS A 185 -10.84 -7.61 7.03
C LYS A 185 -10.98 -7.28 8.51
N SER A 186 -10.83 -8.27 9.38
CA SER A 186 -10.86 -8.05 10.84
C SER A 186 -9.68 -7.22 11.32
N GLY A 187 -8.48 -7.46 10.79
CA GLY A 187 -7.28 -6.67 11.05
C GLY A 187 -7.42 -5.22 10.61
N VAL A 188 -7.91 -4.98 9.39
CA VAL A 188 -8.14 -3.62 8.86
C VAL A 188 -9.10 -2.85 9.76
N ARG A 189 -10.27 -3.44 10.08
CA ARG A 189 -11.28 -2.81 10.96
C ARG A 189 -10.74 -2.43 12.33
N ALA A 190 -9.82 -3.23 12.88
CA ALA A 190 -9.23 -2.94 14.18
C ALA A 190 -8.31 -1.70 14.18
N LEU A 191 -7.80 -1.29 13.01
CA LEU A 191 -6.87 -0.16 12.86
C LEU A 191 -7.46 1.05 12.14
N SER A 192 -8.68 0.95 11.60
CA SER A 192 -9.39 2.05 10.93
C SER A 192 -10.17 3.00 11.88
N ILE A 193 -9.80 3.09 13.17
CA ILE A 193 -10.57 3.77 14.24
C ILE A 193 -10.68 5.30 14.06
#